data_AF-A0A5N7XTF7-F1
#
_entry.id   AF-A0A5N7XTF7-F1
#
_cell.length_a   1.000
_cell.length_b   1.000
_cell.length_c   1.000
_cell.angle_alpha   90.00
_cell.angle_beta   90.00
_cell.angle_gamma   90.00
#
_symmetry.space_group_name_H-M   'P 1'
#
loop_
_entity.id
_entity.type
_entity.pdbx_description
1 polymer ?
#
loop_
_entity_poly.entity_id
_entity_poly.type
_entity_poly.pdbx_seq_one_letter_code
_entity_poly.pdbx_strand_id
1 'polypeptide(L)'
;MRLAVLCLPLLLAACAQQAPRDDGLYRALGEEPGIVRIVEGMLLGSARDPRIARHFRDIDIERLREKLIEQLCFESGGPCVYTGDSMEESHKGLRLTPSDFNALVEHLQDAMDAEGVPTPAQNRLLARLAPMRGQVIDR
;
A
#
# COMPACT_ATOMS: atom_id res chain seq x y z
N MET A 1 45.08 -40.22 -38.11
CA MET A 1 43.90 -39.33 -37.98
C MET A 1 42.91 -40.01 -37.04
N ARG A 2 42.85 -39.60 -35.76
CA ARG A 2 41.88 -40.15 -34.79
C ARG A 2 40.99 -38.99 -34.33
N LEU A 3 39.71 -39.11 -34.64
CA LEU A 3 38.66 -38.12 -34.37
C LEU A 3 38.59 -37.80 -32.87
N ALA A 4 38.65 -36.51 -32.53
CA ALA A 4 38.25 -36.01 -31.23
C ALA A 4 36.73 -35.85 -31.22
N VAL A 5 36.04 -36.64 -30.40
CA VAL A 5 34.61 -36.47 -30.11
C VAL A 5 34.48 -35.36 -29.06
N LEU A 6 34.05 -34.18 -29.48
CA LEU A 6 33.66 -33.10 -28.57
C LEU A 6 32.24 -33.41 -28.04
N CYS A 7 32.16 -33.81 -26.77
CA CYS A 7 30.91 -33.81 -26.00
C CYS A 7 30.58 -32.37 -25.60
N LEU A 8 29.56 -31.79 -26.22
CA LEU A 8 29.01 -30.48 -25.87
C LEU A 8 28.02 -30.66 -24.70
N PRO A 9 28.24 -30.04 -23.52
CA PRO A 9 27.30 -30.16 -22.42
C PRO A 9 26.05 -29.31 -22.71
N LEU A 10 24.89 -29.98 -22.76
CA LEU A 10 23.58 -29.36 -22.87
C LEU A 10 23.28 -28.63 -21.55
N LEU A 11 23.40 -27.30 -21.54
CA LEU A 11 22.99 -26.46 -20.42
C LEU A 11 21.46 -26.40 -20.37
N LEU A 12 20.86 -27.19 -19.49
CA LEU A 12 19.45 -27.05 -19.10
C LEU A 12 19.29 -25.72 -18.33
N ALA A 13 18.86 -24.68 -19.03
CA ALA A 13 18.39 -23.45 -18.41
C ALA A 13 17.05 -23.74 -17.72
N ALA A 14 17.11 -24.10 -16.44
CA ALA A 14 15.95 -24.10 -15.56
C ALA A 14 15.49 -22.64 -15.39
N CYS A 15 14.49 -22.22 -16.16
CA CYS A 15 13.77 -21.00 -15.87
C CYS A 15 13.05 -21.20 -14.55
N ALA A 16 13.60 -20.66 -13.47
CA ALA A 16 12.84 -20.46 -12.24
C ALA A 16 11.75 -19.42 -12.55
N GLN A 17 10.58 -19.88 -12.99
CA GLN A 17 9.40 -19.02 -13.05
C GLN A 17 9.04 -18.65 -11.61
N GLN A 18 9.47 -17.47 -11.18
CA GLN A 18 8.94 -16.83 -9.99
C GLN A 18 7.41 -16.77 -10.18
N ALA A 19 6.66 -17.32 -9.22
CA ALA A 19 5.21 -17.23 -9.24
C ALA A 19 4.82 -15.75 -9.43
N PRO A 20 3.87 -15.44 -10.33
CA PRO A 20 3.41 -14.07 -10.50
C PRO A 20 3.01 -13.51 -9.13
N ARG A 21 3.47 -12.31 -8.78
CA ARG A 21 2.90 -11.59 -7.64
C ARG A 21 1.38 -11.52 -7.89
N ASP A 22 0.57 -11.87 -6.89
CA ASP A 22 -0.88 -11.65 -6.95
C ASP A 22 -1.13 -10.14 -6.92
N ASP A 23 -1.07 -9.52 -8.10
CA ASP A 23 -1.28 -8.10 -8.37
C ASP A 23 -2.76 -7.80 -8.70
N GLY A 24 -3.65 -8.78 -8.53
CA GLY A 24 -5.06 -8.62 -8.83
C GLY A 24 -5.73 -7.53 -8.00
N LEU A 25 -5.28 -7.31 -6.76
CA LEU A 25 -5.73 -6.19 -5.93
C LEU A 25 -5.19 -4.85 -6.46
N TYR A 26 -3.89 -4.76 -6.76
CA TYR A 26 -3.28 -3.57 -7.36
C TYR A 26 -4.01 -3.12 -8.64
N ARG A 27 -4.32 -4.05 -9.54
CA ARG A 27 -5.10 -3.76 -10.76
C ARG A 27 -6.53 -3.32 -10.44
N ALA A 28 -7.18 -3.94 -9.46
CA ALA A 28 -8.54 -3.58 -9.05
C ALA A 28 -8.63 -2.18 -8.40
N LEU A 29 -7.52 -1.67 -7.86
CA LEU A 29 -7.40 -0.30 -7.35
C LEU A 29 -7.08 0.74 -8.44
N GLY A 30 -7.01 0.32 -9.71
CA GLY A 30 -6.64 1.19 -10.83
C GLY A 30 -5.14 1.44 -10.95
N GLU A 31 -4.32 0.50 -10.46
CA GLU A 31 -2.85 0.58 -10.47
C GLU A 31 -2.35 1.86 -9.78
N GLU A 32 -1.12 2.29 -10.02
CA GLU A 32 -0.55 3.49 -9.40
C GLU A 32 -1.40 4.75 -9.62
N PRO A 33 -1.93 5.05 -10.83
CA PRO A 33 -2.77 6.24 -11.02
C PRO A 33 -4.05 6.21 -10.19
N GLY A 34 -4.67 5.04 -10.02
CA GLY A 34 -5.86 4.87 -9.17
C GLY A 34 -5.52 5.04 -7.69
N ILE A 35 -4.43 4.42 -7.24
CA ILE A 35 -3.94 4.57 -5.86
C ILE A 35 -3.62 6.02 -5.53
N VAL A 36 -3.00 6.78 -6.45
CA VAL A 36 -2.76 8.22 -6.28
C VAL A 36 -4.06 8.97 -5.98
N ARG A 37 -5.11 8.74 -6.77
CA ARG A 37 -6.40 9.42 -6.58
C ARG A 37 -7.09 9.01 -5.28
N ILE A 38 -7.02 7.72 -4.92
CA ILE A 38 -7.53 7.21 -3.63
C ILE A 38 -6.83 7.90 -2.45
N VAL A 39 -5.49 7.98 -2.48
CA VAL A 39 -4.71 8.63 -1.41
C VAL A 39 -5.03 10.12 -1.32
N GLU A 40 -5.13 10.83 -2.45
CA GLU A 40 -5.46 12.25 -2.47
C GLU A 40 -6.88 12.51 -1.95
N GLY A 41 -7.85 11.68 -2.34
CA GLY A 41 -9.22 11.75 -1.82
C GLY A 41 -9.27 11.52 -0.31
N MET A 42 -8.58 10.50 0.19
CA MET A 42 -8.50 10.19 1.62
C MET A 42 -7.87 11.33 2.41
N LEU A 43 -6.76 11.91 1.93
CA LEU A 43 -6.08 13.03 2.59
C LEU A 43 -6.95 14.28 2.61
N LEU A 44 -7.67 14.57 1.51
CA LEU A 44 -8.58 15.70 1.43
C LEU A 44 -9.76 15.55 2.41
N GLY A 45 -10.35 14.36 2.49
CA GLY A 45 -11.40 14.05 3.46
C GLY A 45 -10.91 14.21 4.90
N SER A 46 -9.74 13.63 5.19
CA SER A 46 -9.10 13.70 6.51
C SER A 46 -8.77 15.12 6.96
N ALA A 47 -8.29 15.97 6.04
CA ALA A 47 -7.98 17.37 6.33
C ALA A 47 -9.24 18.22 6.60
N ARG A 48 -10.41 17.79 6.12
CA ARG A 48 -11.71 18.47 6.31
C ARG A 48 -12.50 17.93 7.49
N ASP A 49 -12.10 16.80 8.06
CA ASP A 49 -12.80 16.17 9.17
C ASP A 49 -12.37 16.77 10.52
N PRO A 50 -13.26 17.47 11.25
CA PRO A 50 -12.91 18.08 12.53
C PRO A 50 -12.47 17.06 13.59
N ARG A 51 -12.79 15.77 13.44
CA ARG A 51 -12.35 14.69 14.35
C ARG A 51 -10.85 14.47 14.29
N ILE A 52 -10.22 14.61 13.11
CA ILE A 52 -8.82 14.21 12.88
C ILE A 52 -7.94 15.28 12.22
N ALA A 53 -8.51 16.35 11.65
CA ALA A 53 -7.76 17.40 10.94
C ALA A 53 -6.61 18.00 11.74
N ARG A 54 -6.72 18.05 13.08
CA ARG A 54 -5.66 18.55 13.97
C ARG A 54 -4.33 17.80 13.82
N HIS A 55 -4.38 16.50 13.49
CA HIS A 55 -3.19 15.65 13.36
C HIS A 55 -2.39 15.97 12.10
N PHE A 56 -3.02 16.59 11.09
CA PHE A 56 -2.41 16.86 9.79
C PHE A 56 -1.81 18.27 9.65
N ARG A 57 -1.96 19.15 10.66
CA ARG A 57 -1.58 20.57 10.53
C ARG A 57 -0.07 20.81 10.40
N ASP A 58 0.73 19.99 11.07
CA ASP A 58 2.19 20.15 11.16
C ASP A 58 2.95 19.02 10.45
N ILE A 59 2.27 18.29 9.56
CA ILE A 59 2.85 17.20 8.77
C ILE A 59 3.37 17.73 7.44
N ASP A 60 4.53 17.23 7.00
CA ASP A 60 4.95 17.32 5.61
C ASP A 60 3.99 16.50 4.74
N ILE A 61 2.98 17.18 4.19
CA ILE A 61 1.89 16.54 3.44
C ILE A 61 2.37 15.91 2.13
N GLU A 62 3.43 16.44 1.52
CA GLU A 62 4.00 15.89 0.30
C GLU A 62 4.67 14.55 0.59
N ARG A 63 5.50 14.50 1.64
CA ARG A 63 6.11 13.26 2.11
C ARG A 63 5.05 12.25 2.55
N LEU A 64 4.02 12.68 3.30
CA LEU A 64 2.94 11.78 3.73
C LEU A 64 2.21 11.16 2.52
N ARG A 65 1.84 11.99 1.53
CA ARG A 65 1.21 11.53 0.29
C ARG A 65 2.06 10.49 -0.42
N GLU A 66 3.35 10.76 -0.60
CA GLU A 66 4.30 9.84 -1.26
C GLU A 66 4.34 8.49 -0.53
N LYS A 67 4.50 8.48 0.80
CA LYS A 67 4.61 7.23 1.57
C LYS A 67 3.30 6.45 1.61
N LEU A 68 2.14 7.12 1.61
CA LEU A 68 0.83 6.45 1.50
C LEU A 68 0.64 5.79 0.13
N ILE A 69 1.07 6.44 -0.96
CA ILE A 69 1.03 5.84 -2.31
C ILE A 69 1.91 4.59 -2.36
N GLU A 70 3.14 4.68 -1.86
CA GLU A 70 4.05 3.54 -1.77
C GLU A 70 3.45 2.40 -0.94
N GLN A 71 2.90 2.71 0.24
CA GLN A 71 2.31 1.73 1.14
C GLN A 71 1.15 1.00 0.47
N LEU A 72 0.18 1.72 -0.11
CA LEU A 72 -0.98 1.09 -0.76
C LEU A 72 -0.57 0.31 -2.01
N CYS A 73 0.40 0.80 -2.78
CA CYS A 73 0.94 0.07 -3.92
C CYS A 73 1.63 -1.23 -3.49
N PHE A 74 2.49 -1.18 -2.47
CA PHE A 74 3.17 -2.36 -1.93
C PHE A 74 2.17 -3.36 -1.35
N GLU A 75 1.26 -2.91 -0.49
CA GLU A 75 0.28 -3.78 0.17
C GLU A 75 -0.69 -4.40 -0.83
N SER A 76 -1.03 -3.71 -1.91
CA SER A 76 -1.91 -4.26 -2.95
C SER A 76 -1.23 -5.27 -3.89
N GLY A 77 0.07 -5.52 -3.73
CA GLY A 77 0.85 -6.44 -4.57
C GLY A 77 1.48 -5.79 -5.81
N GLY A 78 1.49 -4.46 -5.87
CA GLY A 78 2.10 -3.68 -6.95
C GLY A 78 3.63 -3.76 -6.98
N PRO A 79 4.27 -3.08 -7.94
CA PRO A 79 5.72 -3.12 -8.11
C PRO A 79 6.48 -2.23 -7.12
N CYS A 80 5.80 -1.34 -6.39
CA CYS A 80 6.42 -0.37 -5.50
C CYS A 80 7.11 -1.01 -4.30
N VAL A 81 8.06 -0.27 -3.73
CA VAL A 81 8.72 -0.60 -2.47
C VAL A 81 8.34 0.50 -1.49
N TYR A 82 7.88 0.11 -0.30
CA TYR A 82 7.69 1.06 0.78
C TYR A 82 9.05 1.46 1.35
N THR A 83 9.32 2.77 1.34
CA THR A 83 10.61 3.34 1.77
C THR A 83 10.48 4.22 3.02
N GLY A 84 9.30 4.27 3.62
CA GLY A 84 9.05 5.03 4.85
C GLY A 84 9.52 4.32 6.10
N ASP A 85 9.41 5.03 7.23
CA ASP A 85 9.67 4.48 8.55
C ASP A 85 8.63 3.40 8.89
N SER A 86 8.89 2.58 9.91
CA SER A 86 7.89 1.60 10.38
C SER A 86 6.59 2.30 10.82
N MET A 87 5.46 1.58 10.83
CA MET A 87 4.21 2.15 11.33
C MET A 87 4.36 2.59 12.79
N GLU A 88 5.08 1.84 13.62
CA GLU A 88 5.33 2.22 15.02
C GLU A 88 6.10 3.54 15.11
N GLU A 89 7.22 3.70 14.40
CA GLU A 89 8.03 4.92 14.49
C GLU A 89 7.33 6.12 13.83
N SER A 90 6.58 5.91 12.74
CA SER A 90 5.83 6.98 12.07
C SER A 90 4.71 7.57 12.93
N HIS A 91 4.13 6.77 13.84
CA HIS A 91 2.97 7.18 14.64
C HIS A 91 3.28 7.38 16.13
N LYS A 92 4.54 7.16 16.53
CA LYS A 92 5.02 7.28 17.91
C LYS A 92 4.74 8.65 18.51
N GLY A 93 4.08 8.66 19.67
CA GLY A 93 3.83 9.88 20.43
C GLY A 93 2.74 10.79 19.84
N LEU A 94 2.08 10.37 18.76
CA LEU A 94 0.92 11.08 18.21
C LEU A 94 -0.32 10.91 19.08
N ARG A 95 -0.35 9.90 19.98
CA ARG A 95 -1.47 9.62 20.89
C ARG A 95 -2.79 9.43 20.12
N LEU A 96 -2.70 8.70 19.00
CA LEU A 96 -3.86 8.39 18.16
C LEU A 96 -4.80 7.45 18.91
N THR A 97 -6.09 7.77 18.87
CA THR A 97 -7.14 6.95 19.49
C THR A 97 -7.74 5.96 18.48
N PRO A 98 -8.47 4.93 18.94
CA PRO A 98 -9.32 4.12 18.07
C PRO A 98 -10.26 4.94 17.18
N SER A 99 -10.79 6.06 17.68
CA SER A 99 -11.68 6.92 16.91
C SER A 99 -10.94 7.68 15.81
N ASP A 100 -9.71 8.11 16.05
CA ASP A 100 -8.91 8.78 15.03
C ASP A 100 -8.58 7.81 13.88
N PHE A 101 -8.17 6.58 14.23
CA PHE A 101 -7.88 5.54 13.24
C PHE A 101 -9.11 5.19 12.40
N ASN A 102 -10.28 4.99 13.05
CA ASN A 102 -11.51 4.65 12.34
C ASN A 102 -11.94 5.78 11.40
N ALA A 103 -11.81 7.05 11.80
CA ALA A 103 -12.11 8.18 10.93
C ALA A 103 -11.21 8.20 9.68
N LEU A 104 -9.91 7.88 9.81
CA LEU A 104 -9.03 7.75 8.65
C LEU A 104 -9.47 6.61 7.72
N VAL A 105 -9.85 5.46 8.28
CA VAL A 105 -10.36 4.31 7.51
C VAL A 105 -11.65 4.65 6.78
N GLU A 106 -12.57 5.41 7.40
CA GLU A 106 -13.78 5.91 6.73
C GLU A 106 -13.41 6.75 5.50
N HIS A 107 -12.46 7.69 5.60
CA HIS A 107 -12.01 8.49 4.45
C HIS A 107 -11.32 7.66 3.37
N LEU A 108 -10.64 6.56 3.73
CA LEU A 108 -10.08 5.62 2.74
C LEU A 108 -11.20 4.90 1.98
N GLN A 109 -12.25 4.47 2.68
CA GLN A 109 -13.40 3.81 2.08
C GLN A 109 -14.15 4.77 1.14
N ASP A 110 -14.43 6.00 1.60
CA ASP A 110 -15.09 7.03 0.79
C ASP A 110 -14.29 7.35 -0.49
N ALA A 111 -12.96 7.40 -0.39
CA ALA A 111 -12.09 7.64 -1.55
C ALA A 111 -12.10 6.46 -2.54
N MET A 112 -12.11 5.22 -2.05
CA MET A 112 -12.25 4.03 -2.90
C MET A 112 -13.63 3.97 -3.57
N ASP A 113 -14.70 4.33 -2.86
CA ASP A 113 -16.06 4.41 -3.40
C ASP A 113 -16.15 5.47 -4.50
N ALA A 114 -15.54 6.65 -4.30
CA ALA A 114 -15.50 7.71 -5.30
C ALA A 114 -14.75 7.30 -6.58
N GLU A 115 -13.74 6.44 -6.45
CA GLU A 115 -12.97 5.87 -7.56
C GLU A 115 -13.63 4.63 -8.19
N GLY A 116 -14.80 4.22 -7.68
CA GLY A 116 -15.54 3.07 -8.22
C GLY A 116 -14.87 1.72 -7.96
N VAL A 117 -14.02 1.63 -6.94
CA VAL A 117 -13.35 0.37 -6.56
C VAL A 117 -14.42 -0.62 -6.06
N PRO A 118 -14.51 -1.85 -6.62
CA PRO A 118 -15.49 -2.82 -6.16
C PRO A 118 -15.32 -3.18 -4.68
N THR A 119 -16.43 -3.28 -3.92
CA THR A 119 -16.40 -3.61 -2.48
C THR A 119 -15.54 -4.84 -2.12
N PRO A 120 -15.53 -5.95 -2.91
CA PRO A 120 -14.61 -7.06 -2.62
C PRO A 120 -13.13 -6.66 -2.65
N ALA A 121 -12.73 -5.76 -3.55
CA ALA A 121 -11.37 -5.25 -3.62
C ALA A 121 -11.06 -4.31 -2.45
N GLN A 122 -12.00 -3.44 -2.08
CA GLN A 122 -11.87 -2.59 -0.88
C GLN A 122 -11.63 -3.43 0.38
N ASN A 123 -12.47 -4.45 0.60
CA ASN A 123 -12.35 -5.35 1.74
C ASN A 123 -11.01 -6.09 1.76
N ARG A 124 -10.48 -6.48 0.60
CA ARG A 124 -9.15 -7.09 0.51
C ARG A 124 -8.05 -6.11 0.90
N LEU A 125 -8.13 -4.84 0.49
CA LEU A 125 -7.15 -3.83 0.90
C LEU A 125 -7.22 -3.58 2.41
N LEU A 126 -8.42 -3.35 2.94
CA LEU A 126 -8.63 -3.14 4.39
C LEU A 126 -8.12 -4.32 5.22
N ALA A 127 -8.33 -5.56 4.76
CA ALA A 127 -7.82 -6.75 5.44
C ALA A 127 -6.28 -6.80 5.48
N ARG A 128 -5.59 -6.29 4.46
CA ARG A 128 -4.11 -6.20 4.45
C ARG A 128 -3.59 -5.11 5.38
N LEU A 129 -4.31 -4.01 5.51
CA LEU A 129 -3.94 -2.89 6.39
C LEU A 129 -4.30 -3.15 7.87
N ALA A 130 -5.32 -3.96 8.15
CA ALA A 130 -5.82 -4.20 9.50
C ALA A 130 -4.76 -4.59 10.56
N PRO A 131 -3.76 -5.45 10.26
CA PRO A 131 -2.69 -5.79 11.22
C PRO A 131 -1.86 -4.60 11.69
N MET A 132 -1.76 -3.53 10.88
CA MET A 132 -1.00 -2.32 11.23
C MET A 132 -1.67 -1.50 12.31
N ARG A 133 -2.96 -1.68 12.57
CA ARG A 133 -3.72 -0.91 13.57
C ARG A 133 -3.05 -0.91 14.95
N GLY A 134 -2.48 -2.05 15.36
CA GLY A 134 -1.79 -2.17 16.65
C GLY A 134 -0.46 -1.44 16.74
N GLN A 135 0.10 -1.01 15.60
CA GLN A 135 1.34 -0.24 15.48
C GLN A 135 1.08 1.26 15.39
N VAL A 136 -0.15 1.66 15.00
CA VAL A 136 -0.56 3.05 14.80
C VAL A 136 -1.17 3.66 16.05
N ILE A 137 -1.94 2.87 16.81
CA ILE A 137 -2.65 3.32 18.01
C ILE A 137 -1.78 3.02 19.22
N ASP A 138 -1.39 4.07 19.95
CA ASP A 138 -0.73 3.93 21.26
C ASP A 138 -1.70 3.23 22.24
N ARG A 139 -1.20 2.25 23.01
CA ARG A 139 -1.97 1.56 24.05
C ARG A 139 -2.05 2.34 25.36
#